data_AF-A0A5M9TWN2-F1
#
_entry.id   AF-A0A5M9TWN2-F1
#
_cell.length_a   1.000
_cell.length_b   1.000
_cell.length_c   1.000
_cell.angle_alpha   90.00
_cell.angle_beta   90.00
_cell.angle_gamma   90.00
#
_symmetry.space_group_name_H-M   'P 1'
#
loop_
_entity.id
_entity.type
_entity.pdbx_description
1 polymer ?
#
loop_
_entity_poly.entity_id
_entity_poly.type
_entity_poly.pdbx_seq_one_letter_code
_entity_poly.pdbx_strand_id
1 'polypeptide(L)'
;MEPEVPKACDARYYELLEELQALDFVLVELNLYLDTHPGDFQSIEQYNKFSQERMRVAHEFQQMYGPLMNFGHAFSKYPWEWSQTPWPWQV
;
A
#
# COMPACT_ATOMS: atom_id res chain seq x y z
N MET A 1 -15.46 -30.49 -4.38
CA MET A 1 -14.12 -29.94 -4.62
C MET A 1 -14.20 -28.51 -4.13
N GLU A 2 -13.85 -28.28 -2.87
CA GLU A 2 -13.78 -26.90 -2.36
C GLU A 2 -12.72 -26.18 -3.20
N PRO A 3 -12.98 -24.95 -3.68
CA PRO A 3 -11.95 -24.21 -4.39
C PRO A 3 -10.78 -24.01 -3.44
N GLU A 4 -9.55 -24.34 -3.88
CA GLU A 4 -8.34 -24.02 -3.14
C GLU A 4 -8.36 -22.53 -2.82
N VAL A 5 -8.57 -22.20 -1.55
CA VAL A 5 -8.44 -20.83 -1.06
C VAL A 5 -6.99 -20.44 -1.31
N PRO A 6 -6.70 -19.38 -2.08
CA PRO A 6 -5.33 -18.94 -2.31
C PRO A 6 -4.64 -18.78 -0.96
N LYS A 7 -3.40 -19.27 -0.84
CA LYS A 7 -2.62 -19.15 0.41
C LYS A 7 -2.59 -17.68 0.83
N ALA A 8 -3.39 -17.34 1.83
CA ALA A 8 -3.31 -16.09 2.53
C ALA A 8 -1.85 -15.89 3.00
N CYS A 9 -1.22 -14.80 2.58
CA CYS A 9 0.15 -14.41 2.93
C CYS A 9 1.27 -15.35 2.44
N ASP A 10 1.52 -15.38 1.13
CA ASP A 10 2.75 -15.95 0.58
C ASP A 10 3.96 -14.99 0.73
N ALA A 11 5.15 -15.38 0.27
CA ALA A 11 6.34 -14.53 0.41
C ALA A 11 6.17 -13.16 -0.28
N ARG A 12 5.51 -13.14 -1.45
CA ARG A 12 5.28 -11.92 -2.22
C ARG A 12 4.35 -10.94 -1.51
N TYR A 13 3.42 -11.44 -0.71
CA TYR A 13 2.59 -10.61 0.16
C TYR A 13 3.44 -9.79 1.13
N TYR A 14 4.38 -10.44 1.82
CA TYR A 14 5.25 -9.77 2.80
C TYR A 14 6.21 -8.79 2.13
N GLU A 15 6.79 -9.16 0.99
CA GLU A 15 7.67 -8.27 0.21
C GLU A 15 6.98 -6.96 -0.19
N LEU A 16 5.75 -7.06 -0.73
CA LEU A 16 5.01 -5.88 -1.15
C LEU A 16 4.51 -5.05 0.03
N LEU A 17 4.18 -5.68 1.15
CA LEU A 17 3.79 -4.97 2.36
C LEU A 17 4.99 -4.22 2.97
N GLU A 18 6.17 -4.84 3.01
CA GLU A 18 7.41 -4.20 3.46
C GLU A 18 7.79 -3.03 2.55
N GLU A 19 7.66 -3.20 1.23
CA GLU A 19 7.89 -2.13 0.25
C GLU A 19 6.93 -0.94 0.47
N LEU A 20 5.65 -1.22 0.70
CA LEU A 20 4.66 -0.19 1.06
C LEU A 20 5.02 0.53 2.36
N GLN A 21 5.41 -0.20 3.40
CA GLN A 21 5.79 0.38 4.69
C GLN A 21 7.02 1.27 4.57
N ALA A 22 8.03 0.85 3.79
CA ALA A 22 9.22 1.65 3.54
C ALA A 22 8.90 2.93 2.76
N LEU A 23 8.05 2.84 1.74
CA LEU A 23 7.58 4.00 0.98
C LEU A 23 6.75 4.96 1.85
N ASP A 24 5.84 4.42 2.67
CA ASP A 24 5.02 5.22 3.58
C ASP A 24 5.90 5.94 4.63
N PHE A 25 6.95 5.28 5.15
CA PHE A 25 7.94 5.93 6.01
C PHE A 25 8.62 7.12 5.32
N VAL A 26 9.14 6.91 4.10
CA VAL A 26 9.81 7.98 3.33
C VAL A 26 8.87 9.15 3.07
N LEU A 27 7.60 8.87 2.73
CA LEU A 27 6.60 9.90 2.49
C LEU A 27 6.28 10.71 3.76
N VAL A 28 6.20 10.07 4.92
CA VAL A 28 6.03 10.77 6.21
C VAL A 28 7.23 11.66 6.50
N GLU A 29 8.45 11.14 6.38
CA GLU A 29 9.67 11.91 6.67
C GLU A 29 9.80 13.13 5.73
N LEU A 30 9.54 12.95 4.43
CA LEU A 30 9.58 14.04 3.46
C LEU A 30 8.51 15.09 3.75
N ASN A 31 7.31 14.67 4.14
CA ASN A 31 6.24 15.59 4.51
C ASN A 31 6.63 16.43 5.74
N LEU A 32 7.14 15.79 6.80
CA LEU A 32 7.63 16.49 8.00
C LEU A 32 8.78 17.46 7.69
N TYR A 33 9.70 17.08 6.80
CA TYR A 33 10.77 17.97 6.36
C TYR A 33 10.21 19.18 5.58
N LEU A 34 9.31 18.94 4.63
CA LEU A 34 8.70 19.98 3.78
C LEU A 34 7.83 20.97 4.57
N ASP A 35 7.22 20.54 5.69
CA ASP A 35 6.52 21.44 6.62
C ASP A 35 7.42 22.58 7.13
N THR A 36 8.74 22.33 7.20
CA THR A 36 9.74 23.32 7.62
C THR A 36 10.54 23.92 6.45
N HIS A 37 10.57 23.27 5.29
CA HIS A 37 11.31 23.68 4.10
C HIS A 37 10.44 23.66 2.82
N PRO A 38 9.36 24.46 2.75
CA PRO A 38 8.37 24.35 1.67
C PRO A 38 8.87 24.78 0.27
N GLY A 39 10.04 25.43 0.19
CA GLY A 39 10.66 25.86 -1.07
C GLY A 39 11.71 24.90 -1.63
N ASP A 40 11.98 23.78 -0.95
CA ASP A 40 12.95 22.80 -1.41
C ASP A 40 12.39 21.97 -2.57
N PHE A 41 12.67 22.43 -3.79
CA PHE A 41 12.21 21.78 -5.02
C PHE A 41 12.66 20.32 -5.14
N GLN A 42 13.87 19.98 -4.66
CA GLN A 42 14.38 18.61 -4.77
C GLN A 42 13.59 17.67 -3.88
N SER A 43 13.29 18.10 -2.65
CA SER A 43 12.48 17.34 -1.70
C SER A 43 11.03 17.17 -2.20
N ILE A 44 10.46 18.20 -2.87
CA ILE A 44 9.15 18.11 -3.52
C ILE A 44 9.16 17.08 -4.66
N GLU A 45 10.18 17.11 -5.52
CA GLU A 45 10.33 16.15 -6.62
C GLU A 45 10.46 14.71 -6.07
N GLN A 46 11.23 14.53 -5.01
CA GLN A 46 11.41 13.26 -4.33
C GLN A 46 10.09 12.75 -3.73
N TYR A 47 9.32 13.62 -3.06
CA TYR A 47 8.00 13.29 -2.52
C TYR A 47 7.04 12.82 -3.63
N ASN A 48 6.97 13.55 -4.74
CA ASN A 48 6.13 13.19 -5.88
C ASN A 48 6.55 11.85 -6.50
N LYS A 49 7.86 11.61 -6.63
CA LYS A 49 8.39 10.34 -7.15
C LYS A 49 7.98 9.17 -6.26
N PHE A 50 8.18 9.26 -4.94
CA PHE A 50 7.81 8.17 -4.03
C PHE A 50 6.30 8.02 -3.90
N SER A 51 5.53 9.10 -4.05
CA SER A 51 4.07 9.02 -4.07
C SER A 51 3.58 8.18 -5.25
N GLN A 52 4.16 8.39 -6.45
CA GLN A 52 3.85 7.59 -7.63
C GLN A 52 4.26 6.13 -7.47
N GLU A 53 5.45 5.88 -6.90
CA GLU A 53 5.92 4.52 -6.63
C GLU A 53 4.99 3.79 -5.66
N ARG A 54 4.60 4.45 -4.57
CA ARG A 54 3.66 3.93 -3.58
C ARG A 54 2.29 3.62 -4.18
N MET A 55 1.80 4.45 -5.10
CA MET A 55 0.57 4.15 -5.85
C MET A 55 0.71 2.89 -6.70
N ARG A 56 1.85 2.69 -7.38
CA ARG A 56 2.13 1.50 -8.20
C ARG A 56 2.13 0.23 -7.36
N VAL A 57 2.88 0.22 -6.27
CA VAL A 57 2.99 -0.94 -5.36
C VAL A 57 1.66 -1.24 -4.69
N ALA A 58 0.93 -0.23 -4.24
CA ALA A 58 -0.41 -0.41 -3.66
C ALA A 58 -1.39 -0.99 -4.68
N HIS A 59 -1.33 -0.56 -5.93
CA HIS A 59 -2.17 -1.11 -6.98
C HIS A 59 -1.85 -2.59 -7.25
N GLU A 60 -0.57 -2.95 -7.31
CA GLU A 60 -0.10 -4.33 -7.47
C GLU A 60 -0.57 -5.21 -6.29
N PHE A 61 -0.35 -4.77 -5.05
CA PHE A 61 -0.81 -5.48 -3.86
C PHE A 61 -2.33 -5.70 -3.90
N GLN A 62 -3.10 -4.66 -4.20
CA GLN A 62 -4.56 -4.74 -4.17
C GLN A 62 -5.15 -5.67 -5.23
N GLN A 63 -4.51 -5.78 -6.40
CA GLN A 63 -4.94 -6.73 -7.42
C GLN A 63 -4.80 -8.18 -6.95
N MET A 64 -3.71 -8.49 -6.25
CA MET A 64 -3.36 -9.85 -5.82
C MET A 64 -4.03 -10.26 -4.51
N TYR A 65 -4.01 -9.38 -3.51
CA TYR A 65 -4.34 -9.75 -2.13
C TYR A 65 -5.59 -9.05 -1.57
N GLY A 66 -6.21 -8.17 -2.35
CA GLY A 66 -7.40 -7.44 -1.92
C GLY A 66 -7.09 -6.07 -1.31
N PRO A 67 -8.11 -5.36 -0.84
CA PRO A 67 -8.03 -3.93 -0.63
C PRO A 67 -7.15 -3.54 0.58
N LEU A 68 -6.34 -2.49 0.43
CA LEU A 68 -5.45 -1.97 1.49
C LEU A 68 -6.14 -0.95 2.40
N MET A 69 -6.99 -0.08 1.84
CA MET A 69 -7.64 1.03 2.55
C MET A 69 -9.16 1.08 2.32
N ASN A 70 -9.90 1.22 3.42
CA ASN A 70 -11.37 1.33 3.43
C ASN A 70 -11.85 2.64 2.80
N PHE A 71 -13.16 2.84 2.69
CA PHE A 71 -13.77 4.12 2.30
C PHE A 71 -13.49 4.56 0.84
N GLY A 72 -13.43 3.62 -0.10
CA GLY A 72 -13.43 3.92 -1.54
C GLY A 72 -12.05 4.07 -2.18
N HIS A 73 -10.98 3.74 -1.46
CA HIS A 73 -9.62 3.68 -2.03
C HIS A 73 -9.35 2.43 -2.87
N ALA A 74 -10.24 1.44 -2.79
CA ALA A 74 -10.21 0.24 -3.62
C ALA A 74 -11.64 -0.29 -3.89
N PHE A 75 -11.81 -0.94 -5.03
CA PHE A 75 -13.02 -1.70 -5.33
C PHE A 75 -12.97 -3.06 -4.63
N SER A 76 -14.04 -3.44 -3.93
CA SER A 76 -14.21 -4.80 -3.43
C SER A 76 -14.70 -5.71 -4.56
N LYS A 77 -14.15 -6.91 -4.63
CA LYS A 77 -14.73 -8.02 -5.39
C LYS A 77 -15.93 -8.61 -4.64
N TYR A 78 -16.61 -9.56 -5.28
CA TYR A 78 -17.66 -10.39 -4.70
C TYR A 78 -17.08 -11.79 -4.37
N PRO A 79 -17.31 -12.35 -3.17
CA PRO A 79 -18.04 -11.76 -2.03
C PRO A 79 -17.24 -10.63 -1.35
N TRP A 80 -17.92 -9.84 -0.50
CA TRP A 80 -17.34 -8.67 0.20
C TRP A 80 -15.98 -8.99 0.84
N GLU A 81 -14.91 -8.36 0.35
CA GLU A 81 -13.53 -8.72 0.69
C GLU A 81 -13.10 -8.19 2.07
N TRP A 82 -13.69 -7.10 2.55
CA TRP A 82 -13.34 -6.51 3.86
C TRP A 82 -13.71 -7.39 5.05
N SER A 83 -14.66 -8.30 4.89
CA SER A 83 -14.97 -9.32 5.92
C SER A 83 -14.01 -10.51 5.89
N GLN A 84 -13.10 -10.57 4.93
CA GLN A 84 -12.14 -11.67 4.77
C GLN A 84 -10.83 -11.34 5.48
N THR A 85 -10.17 -12.37 5.99
CA THR A 85 -8.86 -12.28 6.65
C THR A 85 -7.82 -12.96 5.77
N PRO A 86 -6.54 -12.59 5.87
CA PRO A 86 -5.93 -11.65 6.82
C PRO A 86 -5.97 -10.20 6.34
N TRP A 87 -6.05 -9.26 7.30
CA TRP A 87 -5.97 -7.84 6.98
C TRP A 87 -4.52 -7.37 6.84
N PRO A 88 -4.23 -6.46 5.90
CA PRO A 88 -2.87 -5.94 5.67
C PRO A 88 -2.20 -5.31 6.90
N TRP A 89 -2.99 -4.78 7.84
CA TRP A 89 -2.50 -4.16 9.08
C TRP A 89 -2.46 -5.10 10.30
N GLN A 90 -2.82 -6.38 10.13
CA GLN A 90 -2.74 -7.38 11.20
C GLN A 90 -1.36 -8.05 11.31
N VAL A 91 -0.40 -7.62 10.47
CA VAL A 91 0.95 -8.16 10.38
C VAL A 91 1.94 -7.29 11.12
#